data_AF-D3PLC4-F1
#
_entry.id   AF-D3PLC4-F1
#
_cell.length_a   1.000
_cell.length_b   1.000
_cell.length_c   1.000
_cell.angle_alpha   90.00
_cell.angle_beta   90.00
_cell.angle_gamma   90.00
#
_symmetry.space_group_name_H-M   'P 1'
#
loop_
_entity.id
_entity.type
_entity.pdbx_description
1 polymer ?
#
loop_
_entity_poly.entity_id
_entity_poly.type
_entity_poly.pdbx_seq_one_letter_code
_entity_poly.pdbx_strand_id
1 'polypeptide(L)'
;MPRPYILLWGVPGAAHRELENLRAVSCGDYWWLYPPLEPDLEHLCQQQAGFAERAAQLSEKLHCTALAVMNLEDSALLLWAYHRGRLVFQYDSNPMYLGCPVCSYSSETVGAFVHGLDGLCRLRGLPHRQQALRAWLVRRRGLGFMSERERLEKILALLELPTSSAYTSQ
;
A
#
# COMPACT_ATOMS: atom_id res chain seq x y z
N MET A 1 1.51 -1.95 16.12
CA MET A 1 1.88 -1.59 14.73
C MET A 1 0.81 -2.12 13.79
N PRO A 2 0.39 -1.34 12.78
CA PRO A 2 -0.56 -1.76 11.77
C PRO A 2 0.11 -2.87 10.94
N ARG A 3 -0.57 -4.01 10.83
CA ARG A 3 -0.02 -5.15 10.09
C ARG A 3 0.01 -4.85 8.59
N PRO A 4 1.04 -5.26 7.85
CA PRO A 4 1.02 -5.22 6.40
C PRO A 4 -0.19 -5.98 5.86
N TYR A 5 -0.77 -5.48 4.77
CA TYR A 5 -1.92 -6.12 4.15
C TYR A 5 -1.92 -5.91 2.63
N ILE A 6 -2.65 -6.76 1.93
CA ILE A 6 -2.91 -6.63 0.51
C ILE A 6 -4.41 -6.41 0.34
N LEU A 7 -4.77 -5.26 -0.22
CA LEU A 7 -6.13 -4.92 -0.60
C LEU A 7 -6.36 -5.28 -2.07
N LEU A 8 -7.37 -6.08 -2.36
CA LEU A 8 -7.72 -6.54 -3.70
C LEU A 8 -9.07 -5.98 -4.14
N TRP A 9 -9.21 -5.64 -5.42
CA TRP A 9 -10.49 -5.27 -6.04
C TRP A 9 -10.54 -5.65 -7.51
N GLY A 10 -11.76 -5.68 -8.07
CA GLY A 10 -12.00 -6.18 -9.42
C GLY A 10 -11.75 -7.69 -9.53
N VAL A 11 -11.96 -8.41 -8.44
CA VAL A 11 -11.77 -9.86 -8.37
C VAL A 11 -12.95 -10.57 -9.06
N PRO A 12 -12.72 -11.38 -10.10
CA PRO A 12 -13.77 -12.17 -10.74
C PRO A 12 -14.46 -13.10 -9.74
N GLY A 13 -15.77 -13.27 -9.84
CA GLY A 13 -16.55 -14.13 -8.93
C GLY A 13 -16.02 -15.57 -8.84
N ALA A 14 -15.48 -16.10 -9.94
CA ALA A 14 -14.87 -17.44 -9.97
C ALA A 14 -13.64 -17.59 -9.04
N ALA A 15 -12.99 -16.49 -8.67
CA ALA A 15 -11.81 -16.48 -7.82
C ALA A 15 -12.12 -16.26 -6.32
N HIS A 16 -13.39 -16.03 -5.95
CA HIS A 16 -13.79 -15.75 -4.55
C HIS A 16 -13.49 -16.92 -3.61
N ARG A 17 -13.76 -18.16 -4.05
CA ARG A 17 -13.44 -19.37 -3.27
C ARG A 17 -11.94 -19.50 -2.98
N GLU A 18 -11.09 -19.08 -3.92
CA GLU A 18 -9.65 -19.08 -3.70
C GLU A 18 -9.26 -18.06 -2.61
N LEU A 19 -9.87 -16.88 -2.62
CA LEU A 19 -9.66 -15.87 -1.59
C LEU A 19 -10.11 -16.34 -0.20
N GLU A 20 -11.24 -17.03 -0.10
CA GLU A 20 -11.70 -17.65 1.15
C GLU A 20 -10.68 -18.67 1.68
N ASN A 21 -10.12 -19.52 0.80
CA ASN A 21 -9.07 -20.48 1.17
C ASN A 21 -7.80 -19.79 1.66
N LEU A 22 -7.48 -18.62 1.11
CA LEU A 22 -6.38 -17.76 1.56
C LEU A 22 -6.72 -16.96 2.83
N ARG A 23 -7.90 -17.18 3.42
CA ARG A 23 -8.43 -16.45 4.59
C ARG A 23 -8.53 -14.94 4.35
N ALA A 24 -8.83 -14.55 3.11
CA ALA A 24 -9.13 -13.17 2.80
C ALA A 24 -10.46 -12.76 3.45
N VAL A 25 -10.53 -11.50 3.86
CA VAL A 25 -11.74 -10.91 4.45
C VAL A 25 -12.40 -10.01 3.40
N SER A 26 -13.67 -10.24 3.10
CA SER A 26 -14.42 -9.42 2.13
C SER A 26 -15.15 -8.25 2.81
N CYS A 27 -15.18 -7.10 2.14
CA CYS A 27 -16.03 -5.96 2.47
C CYS A 27 -16.50 -5.29 1.18
N GLY A 28 -17.77 -5.49 0.81
CA GLY A 28 -18.29 -5.07 -0.50
C GLY A 28 -17.46 -5.68 -1.63
N ASP A 29 -16.98 -4.84 -2.55
CA ASP A 29 -16.18 -5.26 -3.72
C ASP A 29 -14.68 -5.45 -3.43
N TYR A 30 -14.29 -5.39 -2.17
CA TYR A 30 -12.91 -5.40 -1.72
C TYR A 30 -12.58 -6.62 -0.88
N TRP A 31 -11.33 -7.08 -0.98
CA TRP A 31 -10.81 -8.21 -0.20
C TRP A 31 -9.49 -7.85 0.46
N TRP A 32 -9.34 -8.15 1.74
CA TRP A 32 -8.11 -7.96 2.50
C TRP A 32 -7.45 -9.30 2.74
N LEU A 33 -6.17 -9.36 2.41
CA LEU A 33 -5.28 -10.42 2.84
C LEU A 33 -4.29 -9.84 3.85
N TYR A 34 -4.10 -10.57 4.94
CA TYR A 34 -3.09 -10.28 5.96
C TYR A 34 -2.06 -11.40 5.94
N PRO A 35 -1.01 -11.31 5.10
CA PRO A 35 0.02 -12.33 5.07
C PRO A 35 0.67 -12.47 6.46
N PRO A 36 1.08 -13.69 6.84
CA PRO A 36 1.77 -13.93 8.10
C PRO A 36 3.21 -13.40 7.99
N LEU A 37 3.37 -12.08 8.07
CA LEU A 37 4.67 -11.42 8.17
C LEU A 37 4.98 -11.14 9.63
N GLU A 38 6.26 -11.19 9.97
CA GLU A 38 6.72 -10.82 11.31
C GLU A 38 6.60 -9.30 11.47
N PRO A 39 6.03 -8.81 12.58
CA PRO A 39 5.65 -7.40 12.71
C PRO A 39 6.82 -6.48 13.10
N ASP A 40 8.00 -7.01 13.36
CA ASP A 40 9.14 -6.19 13.74
C ASP A 40 9.78 -5.54 12.50
N LEU A 41 10.35 -4.37 12.73
CA LEU A 41 10.84 -3.49 11.69
C LEU A 41 11.96 -4.11 10.84
N GLU A 42 12.89 -4.83 11.48
CA GLU A 42 14.06 -5.40 10.79
C GLU A 42 13.63 -6.50 9.81
N HIS A 43 12.75 -7.39 10.24
CA HIS A 43 12.20 -8.44 9.38
C HIS A 43 11.28 -7.86 8.29
N LEU A 44 10.47 -6.84 8.59
CA LEU A 44 9.62 -6.19 7.57
C LEU A 44 10.44 -5.56 6.44
N CYS A 45 11.57 -4.91 6.75
CA CYS A 45 12.49 -4.39 5.75
C CYS A 45 13.04 -5.51 4.85
N GLN A 46 13.43 -6.65 5.43
CA GLN A 46 13.95 -7.80 4.67
C GLN A 46 12.85 -8.50 3.84
N GLN A 47 11.60 -8.48 4.30
CA GLN A 47 10.46 -9.15 3.66
C GLN A 47 9.79 -8.30 2.56
N GLN A 48 10.21 -7.05 2.37
CA GLN A 48 9.60 -6.10 1.43
C GLN A 48 9.49 -6.65 0.00
N ALA A 49 10.59 -7.16 -0.55
CA ALA A 49 10.64 -7.66 -1.92
C ALA A 49 9.68 -8.86 -2.11
N GLY A 50 9.72 -9.81 -1.17
CA GLY A 50 8.83 -10.97 -1.18
C GLY A 50 7.35 -10.59 -1.00
N PHE A 51 7.07 -9.57 -0.19
CA PHE A 51 5.71 -9.05 -0.02
C PHE A 51 5.18 -8.38 -1.29
N ALA A 52 6.00 -7.56 -1.96
CA ALA A 52 5.66 -6.93 -3.22
C ALA A 52 5.46 -7.97 -4.34
N GLU A 53 6.34 -8.97 -4.41
CA GLU A 53 6.24 -10.09 -5.37
C GLU A 53 4.95 -10.90 -5.14
N ARG A 54 4.62 -11.21 -3.88
CA ARG A 54 3.38 -11.91 -3.55
C ARG A 54 2.14 -11.15 -4.00
N ALA A 55 2.12 -9.83 -3.86
CA ALA A 55 1.02 -9.01 -4.35
C ALA A 55 0.91 -9.01 -5.87
N ALA A 56 2.06 -9.01 -6.58
CA ALA A 56 2.09 -9.15 -8.03
C ALA A 56 1.50 -10.50 -8.47
N GLN A 57 1.98 -11.60 -7.87
CA GLN A 57 1.52 -12.96 -8.17
C GLN A 57 0.01 -13.13 -7.91
N LEU A 58 -0.49 -12.60 -6.78
CA LEU A 58 -1.92 -12.61 -6.46
C LEU A 58 -2.73 -11.82 -7.49
N SER A 59 -2.29 -10.62 -7.84
CA SER A 59 -2.93 -9.79 -8.86
C SER A 59 -3.00 -10.49 -10.22
N GLU A 60 -1.93 -11.19 -10.61
CA GLU A 60 -1.88 -11.97 -11.85
C GLU A 60 -2.84 -13.14 -11.82
N LYS A 61 -2.70 -14.01 -10.82
CA LYS A 61 -3.47 -15.25 -10.69
C LYS A 61 -4.98 -15.00 -10.59
N LEU A 62 -5.36 -13.98 -9.84
CA LEU A 62 -6.76 -13.62 -9.61
C LEU A 62 -7.29 -12.64 -10.66
N HIS A 63 -6.47 -12.26 -11.65
CA HIS A 63 -6.81 -11.29 -12.71
C HIS A 63 -7.40 -9.97 -12.20
N CYS A 64 -6.94 -9.51 -11.03
CA CYS A 64 -7.49 -8.39 -10.29
C CYS A 64 -6.45 -7.29 -10.09
N THR A 65 -6.82 -6.24 -9.34
CA THR A 65 -5.86 -5.25 -8.85
C THR A 65 -5.52 -5.53 -7.40
N ALA A 66 -4.24 -5.47 -7.06
CA ALA A 66 -3.74 -5.61 -5.69
C ALA A 66 -2.97 -4.37 -5.26
N LEU A 67 -3.32 -3.81 -4.10
CA LEU A 67 -2.56 -2.78 -3.40
C LEU A 67 -1.92 -3.41 -2.16
N ALA A 68 -0.61 -3.63 -2.22
CA ALA A 68 0.20 -4.01 -1.08
C ALA A 68 0.52 -2.77 -0.25
N VAL A 69 0.25 -2.84 1.06
CA VAL A 69 0.46 -1.76 2.01
C VAL A 69 1.33 -2.25 3.15
N MET A 70 2.46 -1.57 3.35
CA MET A 70 3.33 -1.77 4.50
C MET A 70 3.54 -0.41 5.18
N ASN A 71 2.92 -0.25 6.33
CA ASN A 71 2.99 0.98 7.12
C ASN A 71 3.83 0.72 8.37
N LEU A 72 5.01 1.33 8.42
CA LEU A 72 5.96 1.25 9.53
C LEU A 72 5.83 2.44 10.50
N GLU A 73 4.63 3.04 10.56
CA GLU A 73 4.20 4.15 11.43
C GLU A 73 5.14 5.36 11.42
N ASP A 74 6.16 5.36 12.27
CA ASP A 74 7.12 6.43 12.40
C ASP A 74 8.36 6.27 11.53
N SER A 75 8.41 5.27 10.68
CA SER A 75 9.60 4.98 9.89
C SER A 75 9.39 5.24 8.39
N ALA A 76 8.42 4.53 7.80
CA ALA A 76 8.13 4.63 6.38
C ALA A 76 6.72 4.11 6.05
N LEU A 77 6.19 4.54 4.91
CA LEU A 77 5.03 3.98 4.24
C LEU A 77 5.44 3.51 2.86
N LEU A 78 5.14 2.24 2.57
CA LEU A 78 5.43 1.59 1.31
C LEU A 78 4.13 1.09 0.69
N LEU A 79 3.94 1.41 -0.58
CA LEU A 79 2.76 1.02 -1.34
C LEU A 79 3.19 0.48 -2.70
N TRP A 80 2.56 -0.62 -3.12
CA TRP A 80 2.65 -1.12 -4.49
C TRP A 80 1.28 -1.46 -5.00
N ALA A 81 0.91 -0.94 -6.16
CA ALA A 81 -0.28 -1.36 -6.87
C ALA A 81 0.12 -2.19 -8.09
N TYR A 82 -0.42 -3.41 -8.17
CA TYR A 82 -0.31 -4.30 -9.31
C TYR A 82 -1.67 -4.48 -9.96
N HIS A 83 -1.72 -4.47 -11.28
CA HIS A 83 -2.90 -4.82 -12.05
C HIS A 83 -2.57 -5.97 -12.99
N ARG A 84 -3.22 -7.12 -12.78
CA ARG A 84 -2.95 -8.37 -13.51
C ARG A 84 -1.45 -8.69 -13.53
N GLY A 85 -0.79 -8.58 -12.38
CA GLY A 85 0.64 -8.86 -12.21
C GLY A 85 1.59 -7.73 -12.62
N ARG A 86 1.12 -6.70 -13.33
CA ARG A 86 1.97 -5.58 -13.76
C ARG A 86 1.98 -4.48 -12.73
N LEU A 87 3.18 -3.98 -12.39
CA LEU A 87 3.32 -2.83 -11.52
C LEU A 87 2.70 -1.60 -12.19
N VAL A 88 1.74 -0.97 -11.51
CA VAL A 88 1.06 0.25 -11.96
C VAL A 88 1.47 1.45 -11.11
N PHE A 89 1.78 1.23 -9.83
CA PHE A 89 2.19 2.29 -8.93
C PHE A 89 3.12 1.77 -7.84
N GLN A 90 4.09 2.58 -7.47
CA GLN A 90 4.96 2.35 -6.33
C GLN A 90 5.18 3.66 -5.58
N TYR A 91 5.14 3.56 -4.26
CA TYR A 91 5.46 4.67 -3.38
C TYR A 91 6.31 4.19 -2.22
N ASP A 92 7.29 5.03 -1.89
CA ASP A 92 8.14 4.88 -0.73
C ASP A 92 8.35 6.26 -0.10
N SER A 93 7.83 6.44 1.12
CA SER A 93 7.93 7.70 1.84
C SER A 93 9.35 8.04 2.28
N ASN A 94 10.25 7.05 2.38
CA ASN A 94 11.62 7.22 2.83
C ASN A 94 12.57 6.18 2.16
N PRO A 95 12.97 6.40 0.90
CA PRO A 95 13.83 5.48 0.15
C PRO A 95 15.19 5.22 0.80
N MET A 96 15.68 6.16 1.61
CA MET A 96 16.97 6.02 2.31
C MET A 96 16.88 5.12 3.54
N TYR A 97 15.70 5.00 4.16
CA TYR A 97 15.48 4.12 5.30
C TYR A 97 15.83 2.66 4.95
N LEU A 98 15.54 2.28 3.71
CA LEU A 98 15.65 0.90 3.23
C LEU A 98 17.06 0.56 2.74
N GLY A 99 17.85 1.55 2.32
CA GLY A 99 19.23 1.35 1.87
C GLY A 99 20.26 1.33 3.00
N CYS A 100 20.02 2.05 4.10
CA CYS A 100 20.90 2.10 5.27
C CYS A 100 20.13 2.67 6.48
N PRO A 101 19.65 1.84 7.42
CA PRO A 101 18.93 2.29 8.61
C PRO A 101 19.72 3.32 9.44
N VAL A 102 21.05 3.20 9.47
CA VAL A 102 21.97 4.11 10.17
C VAL A 102 22.07 5.48 9.47
N CYS A 103 21.87 5.53 8.15
CA CYS A 103 21.96 6.73 7.33
C CYS A 103 20.62 7.49 7.24
N SER A 104 19.54 6.92 7.78
CA SER A 104 18.19 7.50 7.81
C SER A 104 18.10 8.83 8.58
N TYR A 105 19.08 9.13 9.45
CA TYR A 105 19.21 10.43 10.12
C TYR A 105 19.46 11.61 9.16
N SER A 106 19.83 11.35 7.91
CA SER A 106 19.95 12.37 6.85
C SER A 106 18.64 12.70 6.10
N SER A 107 17.50 12.27 6.66
CA SER A 107 16.11 12.41 6.14
C SER A 107 15.72 13.78 5.56
N GLU A 108 16.55 14.81 5.69
CA GLU A 108 16.38 16.12 5.09
C GLU A 108 16.65 16.18 3.57
N THR A 109 17.39 15.21 2.99
CA THR A 109 17.92 15.34 1.61
C THR A 109 17.26 14.47 0.54
N VAL A 110 16.69 13.31 0.88
CA VAL A 110 16.05 12.42 -0.11
C VAL A 110 14.54 12.44 0.05
N GLY A 111 13.84 12.96 -0.96
CA GLY A 111 12.38 13.01 -0.99
C GLY A 111 11.75 11.64 -1.23
N ALA A 112 10.45 11.55 -0.98
CA ALA A 112 9.68 10.34 -1.25
C ALA A 112 9.78 9.92 -2.73
N PHE A 113 9.87 8.62 -2.97
CA PHE A 113 9.82 8.05 -4.31
C PHE A 113 8.36 7.80 -4.70
N VAL A 114 7.97 8.28 -5.88
CA VAL A 114 6.62 8.10 -6.43
C VAL A 114 6.73 7.70 -7.90
N HIS A 115 6.20 6.53 -8.25
CA HIS A 115 6.11 6.06 -9.63
C HIS A 115 4.67 5.68 -9.99
N GLY A 116 4.24 6.00 -11.22
CA GLY A 116 2.99 5.47 -11.77
C GLY A 116 1.68 6.03 -11.19
N LEU A 117 1.72 7.19 -10.53
CA LEU A 117 0.53 7.80 -9.91
C LEU A 117 -0.63 7.98 -10.91
N ASP A 118 -0.32 8.37 -12.13
CA ASP A 118 -1.29 8.59 -13.21
C ASP A 118 -1.97 7.27 -13.61
N GLY A 119 -1.19 6.19 -13.64
CA GLY A 119 -1.68 4.83 -13.88
C GLY A 119 -2.67 4.40 -12.81
N LEU A 120 -2.34 4.62 -11.53
CA LEU A 120 -3.23 4.30 -10.42
C LEU A 120 -4.52 5.11 -10.46
N CYS A 121 -4.44 6.42 -10.71
CA CYS A 121 -5.62 7.28 -10.80
C CYS A 121 -6.54 6.86 -11.94
N ARG A 122 -5.98 6.54 -13.12
CA ARG A 122 -6.77 6.02 -14.26
C ARG A 122 -7.40 4.67 -13.95
N LEU A 123 -6.66 3.77 -13.31
CA LEU A 123 -7.17 2.45 -12.93
C LEU A 123 -8.35 2.53 -11.94
N ARG A 124 -8.37 3.57 -11.09
CA ARG A 124 -9.49 3.87 -10.20
C ARG A 124 -10.61 4.70 -10.84
N GLY A 125 -10.45 5.17 -12.09
CA GLY A 125 -11.42 6.08 -12.72
C GLY A 125 -11.41 7.50 -12.15
N LEU A 126 -10.32 7.90 -11.48
CA LEU A 126 -10.18 9.16 -10.74
C LEU A 126 -9.02 10.04 -11.28
N PRO A 127 -8.91 10.30 -12.59
CA PRO A 127 -7.77 11.04 -13.15
C PRO A 127 -7.62 12.46 -12.57
N HIS A 128 -8.72 13.09 -12.16
CA HIS A 128 -8.73 14.43 -11.58
C HIS A 128 -8.15 14.49 -10.15
N ARG A 129 -7.92 13.35 -9.48
CA ARG A 129 -7.38 13.29 -8.12
C ARG A 129 -5.85 13.29 -8.06
N GLN A 130 -5.17 13.21 -9.20
CA GLN A 130 -3.70 13.08 -9.28
C GLN A 130 -2.97 14.19 -8.51
N GLN A 131 -3.37 15.46 -8.67
CA GLN A 131 -2.71 16.58 -7.99
C GLN A 131 -2.88 16.51 -6.47
N ALA A 132 -4.09 16.19 -6.00
CA ALA A 132 -4.37 16.04 -4.58
C ALA A 132 -3.57 14.88 -3.97
N LEU A 133 -3.53 13.74 -4.66
CA LEU A 133 -2.72 12.58 -4.23
C LEU A 133 -1.23 12.91 -4.19
N ARG A 134 -0.69 13.55 -5.23
CA ARG A 134 0.71 13.95 -5.26
C ARG A 134 1.05 14.88 -4.10
N ALA A 135 0.17 15.84 -3.79
CA ALA A 135 0.37 16.75 -2.67
C ALA A 135 0.48 16.04 -1.31
N TRP A 136 -0.19 14.91 -1.12
CA TRP A 136 -0.07 14.07 0.08
C TRP A 136 1.18 13.16 0.06
N LEU A 137 1.51 12.57 -1.09
CA LEU A 137 2.65 11.66 -1.23
C LEU A 137 3.99 12.37 -1.02
N VAL A 138 4.15 13.60 -1.52
CA VAL A 138 5.42 14.35 -1.40
C VAL A 138 5.51 15.19 -0.13
N ARG A 139 4.45 15.21 0.69
CA ARG A 139 4.39 16.05 1.90
C ARG A 139 5.41 15.56 2.93
N ARG A 140 6.20 16.48 3.48
CA ARG A 140 7.14 16.17 4.56
C ARG A 140 6.40 15.97 5.88
N ARG A 141 6.93 15.08 6.73
CA ARG A 141 6.42 14.86 8.09
C ARG A 141 6.49 16.17 8.89
N GLY A 142 5.53 16.40 9.79
CA GLY A 142 5.43 17.62 10.59
C GLY A 142 4.75 18.81 9.88
N LEU A 143 4.56 18.76 8.54
CA LEU A 143 3.85 19.80 7.79
C LEU A 143 2.42 19.38 7.41
N GLY A 144 1.63 18.82 8.33
CA GLY A 144 0.17 18.61 8.14
C GLY A 144 -0.34 17.17 8.12
N PHE A 145 0.41 16.22 8.70
CA PHE A 145 -0.09 14.92 9.19
C PHE A 145 0.78 14.45 10.35
N MET A 146 0.18 13.70 11.28
CA MET A 146 0.78 13.27 12.53
C MET A 146 1.60 11.96 12.38
N SER A 147 1.23 11.09 11.44
CA SER A 147 1.87 9.79 11.24
C SER A 147 1.68 9.23 9.83
N GLU A 148 2.48 8.23 9.44
CA GLU A 148 2.28 7.54 8.15
C GLU A 148 0.93 6.82 8.06
N ARG A 149 0.32 6.48 9.20
CA ARG A 149 -1.09 6.06 9.25
C ARG A 149 -2.05 7.12 8.76
N GLU A 150 -1.94 8.37 9.24
CA GLU A 150 -2.82 9.43 8.74
C GLU A 150 -2.59 9.69 7.24
N ARG A 151 -1.33 9.66 6.79
CA ARG A 151 -1.00 9.78 5.36
C ARG A 151 -1.68 8.68 4.55
N LEU A 152 -1.56 7.43 4.99
CA LEU A 152 -2.21 6.28 4.36
C LEU A 152 -3.73 6.45 4.29
N GLU A 153 -4.37 6.83 5.39
CA GLU A 153 -5.83 7.05 5.44
C GLU A 153 -6.27 8.11 4.43
N LYS A 154 -5.52 9.22 4.28
CA LYS A 154 -5.80 10.25 3.27
C LYS A 154 -5.58 9.76 1.84
N ILE A 155 -4.52 8.99 1.58
CA ILE A 155 -4.25 8.40 0.27
C ILE A 155 -5.39 7.45 -0.13
N LEU A 156 -5.80 6.56 0.77
CA LEU A 156 -6.90 5.62 0.53
C LEU A 156 -8.22 6.36 0.28
N ALA A 157 -8.55 7.36 1.10
CA ALA A 157 -9.75 8.17 0.90
C ALA A 157 -9.77 8.88 -0.46
N LEU A 158 -8.63 9.42 -0.91
CA LEU A 158 -8.53 10.07 -2.23
C LEU A 158 -8.61 9.08 -3.40
N LEU A 159 -8.30 7.81 -3.18
CA LEU A 159 -8.46 6.72 -4.15
C LEU A 159 -9.84 6.04 -4.05
N GLU A 160 -10.70 6.53 -3.16
CA GLU A 160 -12.01 5.94 -2.83
C GLU A 160 -11.85 4.45 -2.45
N LEU A 161 -10.79 4.15 -1.71
CA LEU A 161 -10.49 2.82 -1.19
C LEU A 161 -10.89 2.74 0.30
N PRO A 162 -11.35 1.57 0.74
CA PRO A 162 -11.73 1.35 2.13
C PRO A 162 -10.52 1.47 3.07
N THR A 163 -10.74 2.05 4.25
CA THR A 163 -9.73 2.20 5.29
C THR A 163 -9.83 1.08 6.32
N SER A 164 -8.70 0.68 6.91
CA SER A 164 -8.67 -0.35 7.96
C SER A 164 -9.40 0.05 9.25
N SER A 165 -9.65 1.35 9.47
CA SER A 165 -10.45 1.85 10.60
C SER A 165 -11.90 1.37 10.59
N ALA A 166 -12.44 1.00 9.42
CA ALA A 166 -13.77 0.40 9.31
C ALA A 166 -13.86 -1.02 9.91
N TYR A 167 -12.71 -1.65 10.23
CA TYR A 167 -12.63 -3.03 10.71
C TYR A 167 -12.35 -3.19 12.21
N THR A 168 -11.95 -2.13 12.92
CA THR A 168 -11.67 -2.19 14.38
C THR A 168 -12.90 -1.93 15.26
N SER A 169 -14.09 -1.83 14.67
CA SER A 169 -15.36 -1.56 15.38
C SER A 169 -16.34 -2.74 15.33
N GLN A 170 -15.86 -3.95 15.06
CA GLN A 170 -16.65 -5.19 15.20
C GLN A 170 -16.08 -6.09 16.28
#